data_AF-A0AAJ7L6I2-F1
#
_entry.id   AF-A0AAJ7L6I2-F1
#
_cell.length_a   1.000
_cell.length_b   1.000
_cell.length_c   1.000
_cell.angle_alpha   90.00
_cell.angle_beta   90.00
_cell.angle_gamma   90.00
#
_symmetry.space_group_name_H-M   'P 1'
#
loop_
_entity.id
_entity.type
_entity.pdbx_description
1 polymer ?
#
loop_
_entity_poly.entity_id
_entity_poly.type
_entity_poly.pdbx_seq_one_letter_code
_entity_poly.pdbx_strand_id
1 'polypeptide(L)'
;MTLFFKGDNLQYDTGIQRQRQQQPNSRVNLRFVNVKIIMPTRSVNILRAVPQLTTTNALAIFGGYLGIWLGLSLHSILRMTVLNIFKKIVRVADGIHLTLALACLGRSFLVVSFVLCACVCTMQSLHDLKFYFGYPGQVQHLQERMKSIRFPALSICVERGYNLTALCEAFPYMDCADQDGQRIIGAYLEETKRLLKFAYPRDRIIFDCDFISEDPACSSFSCVDAWEPSFTRYIDNVCWTFDVNREGKKLDHPLGKCPAPWKYYLKTSFSTSVQPLKERAFASGLLHEPGSTAASSRPTMRFRAGDRYRIAAFQSDSHSLPKPYESQCTDYDRLTSRSAYSSRQIQPDECAERCLMDKWFDACKCISKLYAMKHLLKAPMCDIFSHMHHRDEIETMETIMFANLLLALFATDIVSILEGHIGLWLGVSILEVVSSIIKYWTSFGRSLS
;
A
#
# COMPACT_ATOMS: atom_id res chain seq x y z
N MET A 1 -6.64 -14.74 0.68
CA MET A 1 -5.33 -14.10 0.46
C MET A 1 -5.61 -12.65 0.09
N THR A 2 -5.48 -11.73 1.05
CA THR A 2 -5.79 -10.31 0.87
C THR A 2 -4.52 -9.63 0.36
N LEU A 3 -4.47 -9.31 -0.93
CA LEU A 3 -3.37 -8.54 -1.52
C LEU A 3 -3.46 -7.10 -1.01
N PHE A 4 -2.55 -6.72 -0.12
CA PHE A 4 -2.39 -5.33 0.34
C PHE A 4 -1.60 -4.56 -0.72
N PHE A 5 -2.27 -3.76 -1.54
CA PHE A 5 -1.61 -2.78 -2.39
C PHE A 5 -1.14 -1.60 -1.53
N LYS A 6 0.16 -1.56 -1.22
CA LYS A 6 0.76 -0.67 -0.22
C LYS A 6 1.61 0.42 -0.87
N GLY A 7 0.96 1.47 -1.38
CA GLY A 7 1.62 2.76 -1.62
C GLY A 7 1.42 3.70 -0.45
N ASP A 8 1.90 4.93 -0.61
CA ASP A 8 1.68 6.01 0.33
C ASP A 8 0.19 6.39 0.33
N ASN A 9 -0.62 5.60 1.04
CA ASN A 9 -2.06 5.72 1.05
C ASN A 9 -2.50 6.29 2.38
N LEU A 10 -3.16 7.43 2.29
CA LEU A 10 -3.88 7.98 3.40
C LEU A 10 -5.20 7.21 3.54
N GLN A 11 -5.32 6.44 4.62
CA GLN A 11 -6.51 5.64 4.91
C GLN A 11 -7.35 6.35 5.97
N TYR A 12 -8.66 6.45 5.71
CA TYR A 12 -9.63 6.93 6.68
C TYR A 12 -10.38 5.75 7.30
N ASP A 13 -10.26 5.59 8.61
CA ASP A 13 -11.20 4.76 9.36
C ASP A 13 -12.42 5.60 9.76
N THR A 14 -13.61 5.02 9.70
CA THR A 14 -14.86 5.73 9.93
C THR A 14 -15.68 5.09 11.04
N GLY A 15 -15.86 5.82 12.13
CA GLY A 15 -16.89 5.51 13.13
C GLY A 15 -18.22 6.13 12.71
N ILE A 16 -19.21 5.32 12.33
CA ILE A 16 -20.54 5.81 11.92
C ILE A 16 -21.52 5.64 13.08
N GLN A 17 -22.04 6.76 13.59
CA GLN A 17 -23.17 6.76 14.50
C GLN A 17 -24.43 7.24 13.79
N ARG A 18 -25.44 6.37 13.74
CA ARG A 18 -26.75 6.67 13.17
C ARG A 18 -27.71 7.07 14.27
N GLN A 19 -28.14 8.33 14.27
CA GLN A 19 -29.15 8.81 15.22
C GLN A 19 -30.51 8.89 14.51
N ARG A 20 -31.44 8.02 14.92
CA ARG A 20 -32.85 8.14 14.53
C ARG A 20 -33.50 9.16 15.46
N GLN A 21 -33.51 10.43 15.09
CA GLN A 21 -34.46 11.36 15.70
C GLN A 21 -35.80 11.13 15.02
N GLN A 22 -36.79 10.66 15.79
CA GLN A 22 -38.19 10.69 15.37
C GLN A 22 -38.57 12.17 15.26
N GLN A 23 -38.49 12.73 14.05
CA GLN A 23 -39.01 14.07 13.81
C GLN A 23 -40.53 14.02 13.98
N PRO A 24 -41.11 14.81 14.90
CA PRO A 24 -42.55 14.83 15.10
C PRO A 24 -43.23 15.39 13.85
N ASN A 25 -43.95 14.51 13.15
CA ASN A 25 -45.12 14.77 12.30
C ASN A 25 -45.09 15.87 11.24
N SER A 26 -43.92 16.35 10.83
CA SER A 26 -43.80 17.15 9.62
C SER A 26 -43.73 16.21 8.42
N ARG A 27 -44.51 16.47 7.36
CA ARG A 27 -44.38 15.86 6.03
C ARG A 27 -43.03 16.29 5.42
N VAL A 28 -41.93 15.98 6.08
CA VAL A 28 -40.58 16.32 5.67
C VAL A 28 -40.31 15.54 4.39
N ASN A 29 -39.92 16.25 3.34
CA ASN A 29 -39.47 15.67 2.09
C ASN A 29 -38.37 14.62 2.40
N LEU A 30 -38.74 13.33 2.31
CA LEU A 30 -37.90 12.15 2.59
C LEU A 30 -36.79 11.96 1.53
N ARG A 31 -36.18 13.04 1.04
CA ARG A 31 -35.23 13.02 -0.08
C ARG A 31 -33.82 13.44 0.31
N PHE A 32 -33.64 14.10 1.45
CA PHE A 32 -32.33 14.60 1.85
C PHE A 32 -31.73 13.78 3.00
N VAL A 33 -30.41 13.80 3.08
CA VAL A 33 -29.61 13.24 4.15
C VAL A 33 -28.82 14.37 4.76
N ASN A 34 -28.69 14.40 6.08
CA ASN A 34 -27.81 15.34 6.77
C ASN A 34 -26.59 14.58 7.28
N VAL A 35 -25.40 15.06 6.94
CA VAL A 35 -24.13 14.44 7.33
C VAL A 35 -23.27 15.47 8.05
N LYS A 36 -22.78 15.10 9.23
CA LYS A 36 -21.74 15.83 9.97
C LYS A 36 -20.48 14.96 10.05
N ILE A 37 -19.40 15.38 9.38
CA ILE A 37 -18.09 14.70 9.45
C ILE A 37 -17.16 15.50 10.36
N ILE A 38 -16.62 14.83 11.38
CA ILE A 38 -15.66 15.38 12.34
C ILE A 38 -14.34 14.61 12.27
N MET A 39 -13.22 15.27 12.53
CA MET A 39 -11.93 14.63 12.78
C MET A 39 -11.60 14.77 14.27
N PRO A 40 -11.95 13.78 15.11
CA PRO A 40 -11.77 13.92 16.56
C PRO A 40 -10.30 13.81 17.00
N THR A 41 -9.44 13.16 16.20
CA THR A 41 -8.04 12.94 16.57
C THR A 41 -7.16 14.15 16.32
N ARG A 42 -6.25 14.39 17.27
CA ARG A 42 -5.19 15.42 17.18
C ARG A 42 -3.84 14.86 16.75
N SER A 43 -3.82 13.61 16.33
CA SER A 43 -2.63 12.90 15.89
C SER A 43 -2.94 12.07 14.65
N VAL A 44 -1.93 11.91 13.80
CA VAL A 44 -1.94 10.97 12.68
C VAL A 44 -1.11 9.77 13.07
N ASN A 45 -1.66 8.58 12.82
CA ASN A 45 -0.88 7.34 12.94
C ASN A 45 -0.11 7.15 11.63
N ILE A 46 1.21 7.08 11.72
CA ILE A 46 2.09 6.93 10.55
C ILE A 46 2.76 5.56 10.64
N LEU A 47 2.46 4.70 9.68
CA LEU A 47 3.10 3.40 9.49
C LEU A 47 4.25 3.56 8.51
N ARG A 48 5.46 3.80 9.01
CA ARG A 48 6.64 4.01 8.17
C ARG A 48 7.41 2.71 7.99
N ALA A 49 7.45 2.18 6.77
CA ALA A 49 8.40 1.14 6.43
C ALA A 49 9.81 1.75 6.41
N VAL A 50 10.71 1.18 7.20
CA VAL A 50 12.13 1.54 7.23
C VAL A 50 12.96 0.29 6.98
N PRO A 51 14.13 0.42 6.35
CA PRO A 51 15.03 -0.71 6.21
C PRO A 51 15.41 -1.24 7.60
N GLN A 52 15.36 -2.55 7.80
CA GLN A 52 15.74 -3.16 9.08
C GLN A 52 17.26 -3.01 9.32
N LEU A 53 18.04 -3.06 8.24
CA LEU A 53 19.47 -2.77 8.21
C LEU A 53 19.73 -1.47 7.46
N THR A 54 20.17 -0.45 8.19
CA THR A 54 20.73 0.75 7.58
C THR A 54 22.16 0.48 7.11
N THR A 55 22.65 1.30 6.18
CA THR A 55 24.06 1.25 5.75
C THR A 55 25.03 1.44 6.91
N THR A 56 24.66 2.26 7.90
CA THR A 56 25.45 2.44 9.13
C THR A 56 25.49 1.18 9.98
N ASN A 57 24.37 0.47 10.12
CA ASN A 57 24.33 -0.80 10.85
C ASN A 57 25.14 -1.87 10.12
N ALA A 58 25.04 -1.94 8.79
CA ALA A 58 25.87 -2.83 7.98
C ALA A 58 27.37 -2.53 8.17
N LEU A 59 27.78 -1.26 8.10
CA LEU A 59 29.17 -0.85 8.36
C LEU A 59 29.63 -1.18 9.78
N ALA A 60 28.75 -1.02 10.79
CA ALA A 60 29.06 -1.40 12.17
C ALA A 60 29.26 -2.91 12.31
N ILE A 61 28.44 -3.72 11.63
CA ILE A 61 28.58 -5.18 11.58
C ILE A 61 29.90 -5.56 10.91
N PHE A 62 30.22 -4.97 9.75
CA PHE A 62 31.51 -5.19 9.07
C PHE A 62 32.70 -4.76 9.94
N GLY A 63 32.60 -3.61 10.61
CA GLY A 63 33.61 -3.14 11.56
C GLY A 63 33.80 -4.09 12.74
N GLY A 64 32.71 -4.66 13.26
CA GLY A 64 32.75 -5.70 14.29
C GLY A 64 33.50 -6.95 13.83
N TYR A 65 33.22 -7.44 12.62
CA TYR A 65 33.94 -8.59 12.05
C TYR A 65 35.42 -8.29 11.85
N LEU A 66 35.78 -7.14 11.25
CA LEU A 66 37.18 -6.74 11.08
C LEU A 66 37.92 -6.63 12.43
N GLY A 67 37.25 -6.13 13.47
CA GLY A 67 37.79 -6.08 14.83
C GLY A 67 38.08 -7.46 15.40
N ILE A 68 37.18 -8.43 15.20
CA ILE A 68 37.39 -9.82 15.63
C ILE A 68 38.59 -10.44 14.90
N TRP A 69 38.68 -10.26 13.57
CA TRP A 69 39.80 -10.76 12.77
C TRP A 69 41.14 -10.17 13.23
N LEU A 70 41.17 -8.87 13.51
CA LEU A 70 42.36 -8.20 14.02
C LEU A 70 42.75 -8.73 15.41
N GLY A 71 41.76 -8.94 16.30
CA GLY A 71 41.97 -9.52 17.62
C GLY A 71 42.53 -10.95 17.58
N LEU A 72 41.99 -11.81 16.71
CA LEU A 72 42.49 -13.17 16.49
C LEU A 72 43.92 -13.18 15.93
N SER A 73 44.20 -12.26 15.00
CA SER A 73 45.54 -12.10 14.42
C SER A 73 46.55 -11.69 15.49
N LEU A 74 46.20 -10.72 16.35
CA LEU A 74 47.03 -10.27 17.46
C LEU A 74 47.26 -11.39 18.49
N HIS A 75 46.20 -12.12 18.86
CA HIS A 75 46.29 -13.26 19.77
C HIS A 75 47.20 -14.37 19.21
N SER A 76 47.13 -14.64 17.91
CA SER A 76 48.02 -15.60 17.25
C SER A 76 49.49 -15.18 17.33
N ILE A 77 49.78 -13.88 17.08
CA ILE A 77 51.14 -13.32 17.18
C ILE A 77 51.66 -13.38 18.63
N LEU A 78 50.85 -12.99 19.61
CA LEU A 78 51.16 -13.06 21.04
C LEU A 78 51.43 -14.49 21.50
N ARG A 79 50.61 -15.44 21.07
CA ARG A 79 50.79 -16.85 21.40
C ARG A 79 52.07 -17.43 20.77
N MET A 80 52.37 -17.09 19.52
CA MET A 80 53.63 -17.47 18.86
C MET A 80 54.86 -16.95 19.61
N THR A 81 54.82 -15.70 20.06
CA THR A 81 55.91 -15.10 20.85
C THR A 81 56.07 -15.78 22.21
N VAL A 82 54.99 -16.00 22.95
CA VAL A 82 55.02 -16.71 24.25
C VAL A 82 55.53 -18.14 24.11
N LEU A 83 55.06 -18.90 23.11
CA LEU A 83 55.52 -20.27 22.86
C LEU A 83 57.00 -20.33 22.47
N ASN A 84 57.50 -19.34 21.73
CA ASN A 84 58.93 -19.26 21.40
C ASN A 84 59.79 -18.97 22.63
N ILE A 85 59.31 -18.14 23.55
CA ILE A 85 59.97 -17.90 24.85
C ILE A 85 59.96 -19.19 25.68
N PHE A 86 58.81 -19.86 25.81
CA PHE A 86 58.69 -21.13 26.53
C PHE A 86 59.60 -22.22 25.94
N LYS A 87 59.69 -22.34 24.61
CA LYS A 87 60.61 -23.27 23.95
C LYS A 87 62.08 -22.98 24.27
N LYS A 88 62.46 -21.71 24.43
CA LYS A 88 63.82 -21.37 24.87
C LYS A 88 64.07 -21.81 26.31
N ILE A 89 63.08 -21.67 27.20
CA ILE A 89 63.17 -22.08 28.61
C ILE A 89 63.22 -23.61 28.74
N VAL A 90 62.35 -24.33 28.02
CA VAL A 90 62.26 -25.80 28.10
C VAL A 90 63.45 -26.51 27.43
N ARG A 91 64.15 -25.88 26.48
CA ARG A 91 65.43 -26.42 25.96
C ARG A 91 66.52 -26.58 27.03
N VAL A 92 66.32 -26.00 28.21
CA VAL A 92 67.21 -26.16 29.37
C VAL A 92 66.85 -27.41 30.20
N ALA A 93 65.72 -28.08 29.92
CA ALA A 93 65.27 -29.30 30.60
C ALA A 93 65.28 -30.51 29.63
N ASP A 94 66.08 -31.53 29.92
CA ASP A 94 66.47 -32.63 29.03
C ASP A 94 65.35 -33.65 28.67
N GLY A 95 64.36 -33.25 27.86
CA GLY A 95 63.26 -34.12 27.45
C GLY A 95 62.79 -33.97 26.00
N ILE A 96 63.68 -34.21 25.03
CA ILE A 96 63.49 -33.89 23.59
C ILE A 96 62.19 -34.48 22.98
N HIS A 97 61.86 -35.75 23.25
CA HIS A 97 60.73 -36.42 22.59
C HIS A 97 59.36 -35.91 23.05
N LEU A 98 59.18 -35.66 24.35
CA LEU A 98 57.90 -35.15 24.88
C LEU A 98 57.65 -33.71 24.41
N THR A 99 58.68 -32.88 24.32
CA THR A 99 58.57 -31.52 23.77
C THR A 99 58.16 -31.51 22.30
N LEU A 100 58.65 -32.45 21.49
CA LEU A 100 58.31 -32.50 20.07
C LEU A 100 56.83 -32.88 19.89
N ALA A 101 56.35 -33.87 20.64
CA ALA A 101 54.96 -34.31 20.61
C ALA A 101 53.99 -33.19 21.05
N LEU A 102 54.28 -32.51 22.17
CA LEU A 102 53.49 -31.38 22.66
C LEU A 102 53.50 -30.19 21.70
N ALA A 103 54.64 -29.91 21.06
CA ALA A 103 54.74 -28.85 20.05
C ALA A 103 53.94 -29.18 18.78
N CYS A 104 53.92 -30.45 18.36
CA CYS A 104 53.14 -30.90 17.22
C CYS A 104 51.64 -30.82 17.53
N LEU A 105 51.20 -31.35 18.68
CA LEU A 105 49.82 -31.30 19.15
C LEU A 105 49.32 -29.86 19.28
N GLY A 106 50.13 -28.98 19.87
CA GLY A 106 49.80 -27.56 20.03
C GLY A 106 49.66 -26.81 18.71
N ARG A 107 50.48 -27.14 17.70
CA ARG A 107 50.37 -26.56 16.34
C ARG A 107 49.13 -27.06 15.60
N SER A 108 48.84 -28.36 15.68
CA SER A 108 47.64 -28.93 15.05
C SER A 108 46.36 -28.35 15.66
N PHE A 109 46.28 -28.24 16.99
CA PHE A 109 45.14 -27.61 17.67
C PHE A 109 44.94 -26.15 17.25
N LEU A 110 46.04 -25.40 17.09
CA LEU A 110 46.02 -24.02 16.62
C LEU A 110 45.43 -23.89 15.22
N VAL A 111 45.90 -24.71 14.28
CA VAL A 111 45.42 -24.69 12.89
C VAL A 111 43.94 -25.05 12.84
N VAL A 112 43.52 -26.09 13.57
CA VAL A 112 42.11 -26.51 13.62
C VAL A 112 41.23 -25.41 14.23
N SER A 113 41.65 -24.80 15.34
CA SER A 113 40.92 -23.70 15.97
C SER A 113 40.82 -22.47 15.05
N PHE A 114 41.89 -22.15 14.32
CA PHE A 114 41.89 -21.06 13.34
C PHE A 114 40.95 -21.34 12.16
N VAL A 115 41.01 -22.54 11.58
CA VAL A 115 40.14 -22.94 10.47
C VAL A 115 38.68 -22.94 10.91
N LEU A 116 38.36 -23.47 12.09
CA LEU A 116 36.98 -23.48 12.61
C LEU A 116 36.47 -22.06 12.85
N CYS A 117 37.29 -21.17 13.41
CA CYS A 117 36.92 -19.78 13.60
C CYS A 117 36.72 -19.04 12.27
N ALA A 118 37.60 -19.26 11.30
CA ALA A 118 37.48 -18.73 9.95
C ALA A 118 36.19 -19.19 9.28
N CYS A 119 35.86 -20.49 9.34
CA CYS A 119 34.62 -21.04 8.81
C CYS A 119 33.36 -20.48 9.48
N VAL A 120 33.35 -20.34 10.81
CA VAL A 120 32.20 -19.73 11.52
C VAL A 120 32.06 -18.25 11.12
N CYS A 121 33.16 -17.52 11.02
CA CYS A 121 33.15 -16.12 10.60
C CYS A 121 32.64 -15.96 9.15
N THR A 122 33.08 -16.81 8.22
CA THR A 122 32.61 -16.74 6.83
C THR A 122 31.13 -17.13 6.71
N MET A 123 30.69 -18.18 7.40
CA MET A 123 29.28 -18.58 7.43
C MET A 123 28.38 -17.48 8.00
N GLN A 124 28.78 -16.87 9.12
CA GLN A 124 28.03 -15.76 9.70
C GLN A 124 28.04 -14.53 8.78
N SER A 125 29.18 -14.21 8.16
CA SER A 125 29.28 -13.09 7.21
C SER A 125 28.39 -13.30 5.99
N LEU A 126 28.36 -14.52 5.43
CA LEU A 126 27.48 -14.87 4.32
C LEU A 126 26.00 -14.81 4.71
N HIS A 127 25.65 -15.27 5.92
CA HIS A 127 24.30 -15.18 6.44
C HIS A 127 23.85 -13.71 6.55
N ASP A 128 24.69 -12.85 7.13
CA ASP A 128 24.37 -11.42 7.27
C ASP A 128 24.33 -10.71 5.92
N LEU A 129 25.20 -11.09 4.98
CA LEU A 129 25.20 -10.58 3.61
C LEU A 129 23.92 -10.99 2.87
N LYS A 130 23.49 -12.25 3.00
CA LYS A 130 22.24 -12.76 2.43
C LYS A 130 21.04 -12.03 3.04
N PHE A 131 21.05 -11.82 4.35
CA PHE A 131 20.01 -11.07 5.05
C PHE A 131 19.98 -9.59 4.61
N TYR A 132 21.14 -8.95 4.43
CA TYR A 132 21.24 -7.59 3.90
C TYR A 132 20.67 -7.49 2.46
N PHE A 133 21.08 -8.39 1.57
CA PHE A 133 20.59 -8.45 0.18
C PHE A 133 19.17 -9.00 0.06
N GLY A 134 18.59 -9.54 1.13
CA GLY A 134 17.16 -9.83 1.22
C GLY A 134 16.29 -8.57 1.33
N TYR A 135 16.91 -7.40 1.54
CA TYR A 135 16.23 -6.10 1.71
C TYR A 135 15.05 -6.15 2.70
N PRO A 136 15.25 -6.69 3.93
CA PRO A 136 14.17 -6.75 4.91
C PRO A 136 13.75 -5.35 5.35
N GLY A 137 12.44 -5.11 5.34
CA GLY A 137 11.82 -3.91 5.87
C GLY A 137 11.18 -4.19 7.23
N GLN A 138 11.18 -3.20 8.11
CA GLN A 138 10.39 -3.21 9.34
C GLN A 138 9.40 -2.04 9.32
N VAL A 139 8.22 -2.22 9.89
CA VAL A 139 7.20 -1.16 10.00
C VAL A 139 7.31 -0.49 11.36
N GLN A 140 7.64 0.80 11.36
CA GLN A 140 7.61 1.64 12.56
C GLN A 140 6.25 2.33 12.67
N HIS A 141 5.64 2.25 13.84
CA HIS A 141 4.44 3.01 14.17
C HIS A 141 4.84 4.33 14.82
N LEU A 142 4.69 5.43 14.10
CA LEU A 142 4.95 6.78 14.58
C LEU A 142 3.62 7.50 14.80
N GLN A 143 3.55 8.34 15.82
CA GLN A 143 2.39 9.19 16.07
C GLN A 143 2.82 10.65 15.96
N GLU A 144 2.46 11.30 14.86
CA GLU A 144 2.80 12.71 14.66
C GLU A 144 1.68 13.63 15.16
N ARG A 145 2.08 14.77 15.73
CA ARG A 145 1.15 15.76 16.26
C ARG A 145 0.79 16.79 15.19
N MET A 146 -0.53 16.97 14.99
CA MET A 146 -1.29 18.07 14.37
C MET A 146 -0.87 18.64 12.99
N LYS A 147 0.42 18.72 12.62
CA LYS A 147 0.88 19.40 11.40
C LYS A 147 0.51 18.67 10.11
N SER A 148 0.40 17.34 10.15
CA SER A 148 0.11 16.48 8.98
C SER A 148 -1.38 16.11 8.84
N ILE A 149 -2.25 16.61 9.71
CA ILE A 149 -3.70 16.31 9.66
C ILE A 149 -4.31 17.04 8.46
N ARG A 150 -4.92 16.26 7.56
CA ARG A 150 -5.63 16.76 6.38
C ARG A 150 -7.08 16.29 6.41
N PHE A 151 -8.01 17.22 6.21
CA PHE A 151 -9.42 16.89 6.15
C PHE A 151 -9.72 16.06 4.88
N PRO A 152 -10.46 14.94 4.99
CA PRO A 152 -10.76 14.07 3.84
C PRO A 152 -11.55 14.79 2.76
N ALA A 153 -11.36 14.37 1.51
CA ALA A 153 -12.36 14.62 0.49
C ALA A 153 -13.55 13.67 0.67
N LEU A 154 -14.75 14.17 0.38
CA LEU A 154 -16.00 13.41 0.45
C LEU A 154 -16.59 13.28 -0.95
N SER A 155 -16.75 12.04 -1.41
CA SER A 155 -17.49 11.74 -2.63
C SER A 155 -18.84 11.11 -2.30
N ILE A 156 -19.93 11.66 -2.85
CA ILE A 156 -21.30 11.16 -2.73
C ILE A 156 -21.83 10.80 -4.11
N CYS A 157 -22.27 9.56 -4.29
CA CYS A 157 -22.89 9.10 -5.53
C CYS A 157 -24.40 8.97 -5.35
N VAL A 158 -25.13 9.67 -6.22
CA VAL A 158 -26.59 9.70 -6.26
C VAL A 158 -27.07 8.87 -7.43
N GLU A 159 -28.03 7.98 -7.16
CA GLU A 159 -28.67 7.18 -8.20
C GLU A 159 -29.48 8.08 -9.13
N ARG A 160 -29.30 7.88 -10.44
CA ARG A 160 -29.87 8.75 -11.48
C ARG A 160 -29.55 10.23 -11.24
N GLY A 161 -28.29 10.52 -10.89
CA GLY A 161 -27.80 11.88 -10.60
C GLY A 161 -27.66 12.82 -11.81
N TYR A 162 -28.35 12.52 -12.92
CA TYR A 162 -28.35 13.29 -14.16
C TYR A 162 -29.79 13.61 -14.62
N ASN A 163 -29.92 14.70 -15.37
CA ASN A 163 -31.17 15.15 -15.96
C ASN A 163 -31.46 14.38 -17.25
N LEU A 164 -32.24 13.31 -17.15
CA LEU A 164 -32.65 12.49 -18.29
C LEU A 164 -33.36 13.32 -19.36
N THR A 165 -34.23 14.27 -18.98
CA THR A 165 -34.95 15.12 -19.95
C THR A 165 -33.98 15.94 -20.79
N ALA A 166 -33.01 16.61 -20.15
CA ALA A 166 -31.99 17.37 -20.88
C ALA A 166 -31.10 16.49 -21.77
N LEU A 167 -30.83 15.25 -21.34
CA LEU A 167 -30.11 14.27 -22.16
C LEU A 167 -30.90 13.90 -23.41
N CYS A 168 -32.20 13.62 -23.27
CA CYS A 168 -33.09 13.28 -24.38
C CYS A 168 -33.30 14.46 -25.35
N GLU A 169 -33.39 15.68 -24.83
CA GLU A 169 -33.46 16.90 -25.66
C GLU A 169 -32.17 17.10 -26.47
N ALA A 170 -31.01 16.82 -25.88
CA ALA A 170 -29.73 16.91 -26.58
C ALA A 170 -29.54 15.80 -27.62
N PHE A 171 -30.20 14.64 -27.44
CA PHE A 171 -30.08 13.47 -28.32
C PHE A 171 -31.46 12.92 -28.74
N PRO A 172 -32.13 13.55 -29.72
CA PRO A 172 -33.50 13.19 -30.12
C PRO A 172 -33.65 11.77 -30.69
N TYR A 173 -32.55 11.12 -31.07
CA TYR A 173 -32.55 9.72 -31.52
C TYR A 173 -32.62 8.71 -30.37
N MET A 174 -32.52 9.16 -29.12
CA MET A 174 -32.69 8.31 -27.95
C MET A 174 -34.17 8.03 -27.72
N ASP A 175 -34.56 6.75 -27.64
CA ASP A 175 -35.93 6.36 -27.29
C ASP A 175 -36.19 6.60 -25.80
N CYS A 176 -36.55 7.85 -25.48
CA CYS A 176 -36.85 8.29 -24.13
C CYS A 176 -38.31 8.08 -23.72
N ALA A 177 -39.07 7.29 -24.48
CA ALA A 177 -40.42 6.90 -24.07
C ALA A 177 -40.41 5.93 -22.88
N ASP A 178 -39.32 5.18 -22.69
CA ASP A 178 -39.14 4.30 -21.55
C ASP A 178 -38.89 5.11 -20.26
N GLN A 179 -39.53 4.70 -19.15
CA GLN A 179 -39.27 5.30 -17.83
C GLN A 179 -38.00 4.75 -17.19
N ASP A 180 -37.45 3.66 -17.72
CA ASP A 180 -36.20 3.09 -17.25
C ASP A 180 -34.98 3.75 -17.88
N GLY A 181 -34.52 4.82 -17.24
CA GLY A 181 -33.31 5.54 -17.63
C GLY A 181 -32.06 4.65 -17.71
N GLN A 182 -31.97 3.56 -16.94
CA GLN A 182 -30.82 2.64 -17.03
C GLN A 182 -30.81 1.88 -18.35
N ARG A 183 -31.98 1.42 -18.80
CA ARG A 183 -32.11 0.74 -20.09
C ARG A 183 -31.78 1.68 -21.25
N ILE A 184 -32.28 2.92 -21.19
CA ILE A 184 -31.99 3.94 -22.19
C ILE A 184 -30.48 4.18 -22.27
N ILE A 185 -29.83 4.54 -21.16
CA ILE A 185 -28.39 4.81 -21.13
C ILE A 185 -27.58 3.58 -21.56
N GLY A 186 -28.00 2.39 -21.10
CA GLY A 186 -27.37 1.12 -21.45
C GLY A 186 -27.37 0.81 -22.95
N ALA A 187 -28.33 1.36 -23.70
CA ALA A 187 -28.41 1.25 -25.16
C ALA A 187 -27.58 2.31 -25.91
N TYR A 188 -27.42 3.53 -25.34
CA TYR A 188 -26.72 4.65 -25.98
C TYR A 188 -25.37 4.94 -25.31
N LEU A 189 -24.37 4.15 -25.72
CA LEU A 189 -23.09 4.06 -25.03
C LEU A 189 -22.25 5.32 -25.14
N GLU A 190 -22.17 5.92 -26.33
CA GLU A 190 -21.39 7.15 -26.49
C GLU A 190 -21.94 8.29 -25.61
N GLU A 191 -23.26 8.34 -25.40
CA GLU A 191 -23.86 9.36 -24.53
C GLU A 191 -23.63 9.09 -23.06
N THR A 192 -23.42 7.83 -22.67
CA THR A 192 -23.04 7.48 -21.30
C THR A 192 -21.71 8.16 -20.89
N LYS A 193 -20.75 8.34 -21.82
CA LYS A 193 -19.51 9.09 -21.54
C LYS A 193 -19.77 10.56 -21.23
N ARG A 194 -20.89 11.10 -21.71
CA ARG A 194 -21.26 12.52 -21.57
C ARG A 194 -22.19 12.76 -20.39
N LEU A 195 -22.58 11.74 -19.63
CA LEU A 195 -23.54 11.87 -18.52
C LEU A 195 -23.16 12.95 -17.50
N LEU A 196 -21.87 13.16 -17.22
CA LEU A 196 -21.44 14.22 -16.31
C LEU A 196 -21.84 15.62 -16.79
N LYS A 197 -21.94 15.85 -18.11
CA LYS A 197 -22.42 17.12 -18.67
C LYS A 197 -23.91 17.35 -18.41
N PHE A 198 -24.65 16.27 -18.20
CA PHE A 198 -26.08 16.27 -17.90
C PHE A 198 -26.34 16.01 -16.41
N ALA A 199 -25.31 16.04 -15.56
CA ALA A 199 -25.50 15.97 -14.11
C ALA A 199 -26.51 17.04 -13.68
N TYR A 200 -27.38 16.71 -12.72
CA TYR A 200 -28.29 17.72 -12.18
C TYR A 200 -27.49 18.93 -11.66
N PRO A 201 -28.03 20.14 -11.72
CA PRO A 201 -27.33 21.27 -11.15
C PRO A 201 -27.15 21.05 -9.65
N ARG A 202 -26.03 21.57 -9.14
CA ARG A 202 -25.54 21.31 -7.80
C ARG A 202 -26.57 21.61 -6.71
N ASP A 203 -27.36 22.67 -6.85
CA ASP A 203 -28.43 23.08 -5.93
C ASP A 203 -29.56 22.04 -5.77
N ARG A 204 -29.71 21.11 -6.73
CA ARG A 204 -30.65 19.98 -6.65
C ARG A 204 -30.06 18.78 -5.91
N ILE A 205 -28.74 18.69 -5.84
CA ILE A 205 -28.02 17.57 -5.23
C ILE A 205 -27.51 17.93 -3.84
N ILE A 206 -26.87 19.09 -3.68
CA ILE A 206 -26.30 19.60 -2.44
C ILE A 206 -27.14 20.80 -2.00
N PHE A 207 -27.95 20.61 -0.95
CA PHE A 207 -28.85 21.64 -0.44
C PHE A 207 -28.15 22.60 0.52
N ASP A 208 -27.23 22.07 1.31
CA ASP A 208 -26.52 22.81 2.35
C ASP A 208 -25.10 22.26 2.51
N CYS A 209 -24.15 23.16 2.76
CA CYS A 209 -22.76 22.81 3.02
C CYS A 209 -22.09 23.95 3.78
N ASP A 210 -21.76 23.68 5.03
CA ASP A 210 -20.96 24.55 5.88
C ASP A 210 -19.70 23.81 6.33
N PHE A 211 -18.56 24.46 6.19
CA PHE A 211 -17.30 24.03 6.80
C PHE A 211 -17.06 24.90 8.03
N ILE A 212 -17.37 24.34 9.20
CA ILE A 212 -17.49 25.09 10.45
C ILE A 212 -16.26 24.87 11.30
N SER A 213 -15.63 25.95 11.76
CA SER A 213 -14.54 25.86 12.73
C SER A 213 -15.06 25.89 14.16
N GLU A 214 -14.49 25.05 15.02
CA GLU A 214 -14.66 25.17 16.47
C GLU A 214 -13.65 26.16 17.08
N ASP A 215 -12.69 26.67 16.31
CA ASP A 215 -11.72 27.65 16.77
C ASP A 215 -12.23 29.09 16.55
N PRO A 216 -12.33 29.94 17.59
CA PRO A 216 -12.76 31.32 17.41
C PRO A 216 -11.81 32.16 16.55
N ALA A 217 -10.55 31.75 16.37
CA ALA A 217 -9.60 32.41 15.49
C ALA A 217 -9.83 32.11 14.00
N CYS A 218 -10.69 31.14 13.68
CA CYS A 218 -10.91 30.66 12.32
C CYS A 218 -12.36 30.89 11.90
N SER A 219 -12.56 31.53 10.73
CA SER A 219 -13.91 31.75 10.21
C SER A 219 -14.46 30.49 9.52
N SER A 220 -15.72 30.21 9.80
CA SER A 220 -16.52 29.22 9.06
C SER A 220 -16.86 29.77 7.67
N PHE A 221 -17.05 28.90 6.69
CA PHE A 221 -17.41 29.30 5.33
C PHE A 221 -18.38 28.31 4.69
N SER A 222 -19.17 28.81 3.73
CA SER A 222 -20.04 27.94 2.93
C SER A 222 -19.20 27.17 1.91
N CYS A 223 -19.41 25.86 1.85
CA CYS A 223 -18.75 24.96 0.91
C CYS A 223 -19.69 24.49 -0.21
N VAL A 224 -20.85 25.13 -0.37
CA VAL A 224 -21.82 24.71 -1.39
C VAL A 224 -21.19 24.78 -2.78
N ASP A 225 -20.47 25.85 -3.11
CA ASP A 225 -19.83 26.00 -4.43
C ASP A 225 -18.62 25.10 -4.69
N ALA A 226 -18.11 24.43 -3.67
CA ALA A 226 -16.94 23.56 -3.76
C ALA A 226 -17.26 22.14 -4.28
N TRP A 227 -18.54 21.78 -4.37
CA TRP A 227 -18.97 20.48 -4.88
C TRP A 227 -19.01 20.47 -6.41
N GLU A 228 -18.41 19.44 -7.01
CA GLU A 228 -18.43 19.24 -8.46
C GLU A 228 -18.75 17.79 -8.84
N PRO A 229 -19.40 17.56 -10.00
CA PRO A 229 -19.55 16.23 -10.56
C PRO A 229 -18.18 15.73 -11.00
N SER A 230 -17.75 14.58 -10.48
CA SER A 230 -16.38 14.11 -10.63
C SER A 230 -16.24 12.86 -11.48
N PHE A 231 -17.13 11.88 -11.27
CA PHE A 231 -17.11 10.61 -11.98
C PHE A 231 -18.48 9.97 -11.99
N THR A 232 -18.64 8.97 -12.85
CA THR A 232 -19.85 8.14 -12.88
C THR A 232 -19.52 6.78 -12.32
N ARG A 233 -20.34 6.24 -11.42
CA ARG A 233 -20.20 4.86 -10.96
C ARG A 233 -21.32 4.03 -11.57
N TYR A 234 -21.00 2.79 -11.96
CA TYR A 234 -21.90 1.98 -12.77
C TYR A 234 -22.34 2.76 -14.04
N ILE A 235 -23.59 2.56 -14.47
CA ILE A 235 -24.11 3.15 -15.70
C ILE A 235 -24.72 4.54 -15.44
N ASP A 236 -25.38 4.75 -14.30
CA ASP A 236 -26.31 5.87 -14.09
C ASP A 236 -26.11 6.64 -12.78
N ASN A 237 -25.12 6.26 -11.94
CA ASN A 237 -24.82 7.00 -10.71
C ASN A 237 -23.81 8.11 -10.99
N VAL A 238 -24.19 9.35 -10.72
CA VAL A 238 -23.28 10.49 -10.80
C VAL A 238 -22.75 10.79 -9.41
N CYS A 239 -21.43 10.87 -9.30
CA CYS A 239 -20.74 11.15 -8.07
C CYS A 239 -20.30 12.61 -8.02
N TRP A 240 -20.57 13.23 -6.87
CA TRP A 240 -20.19 14.59 -6.53
C TRP A 240 -19.10 14.54 -5.49
N THR A 241 -18.01 15.28 -5.71
CA THR A 241 -16.88 15.32 -4.78
C THR A 241 -16.76 16.71 -4.18
N PHE A 242 -16.63 16.76 -2.87
CA PHE A 242 -16.13 17.91 -2.12
C PHE A 242 -14.69 17.64 -1.70
N ASP A 243 -13.78 18.52 -2.13
CA ASP A 243 -12.37 18.46 -1.77
C ASP A 243 -11.90 19.81 -1.26
N VAL A 244 -11.71 19.90 0.05
CA VAL A 244 -11.35 21.15 0.72
C VAL A 244 -9.95 21.63 0.35
N ASN A 245 -9.05 20.73 -0.05
CA ASN A 245 -7.67 21.10 -0.41
C ASN A 245 -7.65 21.91 -1.71
N ARG A 246 -8.62 21.67 -2.60
CA ARG A 246 -8.77 22.49 -3.81
C ARG A 246 -9.21 23.91 -3.49
N GLU A 247 -10.16 24.05 -2.57
CA GLU A 247 -10.65 25.35 -2.11
C GLU A 247 -9.58 26.13 -1.33
N GLY A 248 -8.82 25.43 -0.49
CA GLY A 248 -7.75 26.01 0.33
C GLY A 248 -6.58 26.59 -0.48
N LYS A 249 -6.42 26.21 -1.76
CA LYS A 249 -5.40 26.77 -2.65
C LYS A 249 -5.76 28.16 -3.19
N LYS A 250 -7.00 28.62 -3.05
CA LYS A 250 -7.40 29.97 -3.47
C LYS A 250 -6.70 30.99 -2.57
N LEU A 251 -6.07 31.99 -3.19
CA LEU A 251 -5.47 33.12 -2.49
C LEU A 251 -6.56 33.75 -1.60
N ASP A 252 -6.29 33.94 -0.32
CA ASP A 252 -7.22 34.47 0.70
C ASP A 252 -8.32 33.56 1.25
N HIS A 253 -8.29 32.25 0.97
CA HIS A 253 -9.28 31.33 1.55
C HIS A 253 -9.19 31.24 3.09
N PRO A 254 -10.32 31.28 3.85
CA PRO A 254 -10.34 31.21 5.32
C PRO A 254 -9.54 30.05 5.91
N LEU A 255 -9.61 28.89 5.26
CA LEU A 255 -8.90 27.68 5.70
C LEU A 255 -7.38 27.88 5.74
N GLY A 256 -6.81 28.58 4.75
CA GLY A 256 -5.36 28.80 4.67
C GLY A 256 -4.83 29.78 5.72
N LYS A 257 -5.70 30.64 6.25
CA LYS A 257 -5.37 31.61 7.31
C LYS A 257 -5.56 31.03 8.72
N CYS A 258 -6.22 29.89 8.86
CA CYS A 258 -6.53 29.29 10.15
C CYS A 258 -5.29 28.60 10.77
N PRO A 259 -4.90 28.92 12.01
CA PRO A 259 -3.80 28.23 12.69
C PRO A 259 -4.12 26.80 13.12
N ALA A 260 -5.42 26.45 13.19
CA ALA A 260 -5.90 25.14 13.65
C ALA A 260 -6.89 24.50 12.66
N PRO A 261 -6.48 24.22 11.40
CA PRO A 261 -7.37 23.70 10.36
C PRO A 261 -7.99 22.33 10.70
N TRP A 262 -7.38 21.57 11.62
CA TRP A 262 -7.90 20.29 12.10
C TRP A 262 -9.13 20.43 13.04
N LYS A 263 -9.49 21.63 13.48
CA LYS A 263 -10.70 21.89 14.29
C LYS A 263 -11.95 22.16 13.46
N TYR A 264 -11.83 22.11 12.13
CA TYR A 264 -12.99 22.19 11.26
C TYR A 264 -13.78 20.88 11.24
N TYR A 265 -15.08 21.00 11.02
CA TYR A 265 -15.95 19.89 10.67
C TYR A 265 -16.83 20.26 9.48
N LEU A 266 -17.16 19.26 8.68
CA LEU A 266 -18.07 19.41 7.55
C LEU A 266 -19.50 19.11 8.00
N LYS A 267 -20.42 20.02 7.72
CA LYS A 267 -21.87 19.83 7.86
C LYS A 267 -22.48 20.01 6.48
N THR A 268 -23.04 18.95 5.91
CA THR A 268 -23.64 19.00 4.58
C THR A 268 -24.98 18.27 4.53
N SER A 269 -25.86 18.74 3.66
CA SER A 269 -27.13 18.09 3.35
C SER A 269 -27.25 17.86 1.85
N PHE A 270 -27.57 16.64 1.45
CA PHE A 270 -27.67 16.28 0.03
C PHE A 270 -28.85 15.37 -0.27
N SER A 271 -29.25 15.35 -1.54
CA SER A 271 -30.33 14.52 -2.06
C SER A 271 -29.88 13.08 -2.30
N THR A 272 -30.71 12.11 -1.94
CA THR A 272 -30.52 10.70 -2.31
C THR A 272 -31.15 10.34 -3.65
N SER A 273 -32.11 11.15 -4.12
CA SER A 273 -32.67 11.05 -5.46
C SER A 273 -33.39 12.36 -5.81
N VAL A 274 -33.15 12.86 -7.02
CA VAL A 274 -33.85 14.04 -7.52
C VAL A 274 -35.28 13.68 -7.95
N GLN A 275 -35.46 12.48 -8.51
CA GLN A 275 -36.74 11.98 -8.94
C GLN A 275 -37.53 11.36 -7.77
N PRO A 276 -38.87 11.44 -7.78
CA PRO A 276 -39.68 10.73 -6.81
C PRO A 276 -39.53 9.22 -7.02
N LEU A 277 -38.89 8.53 -6.07
CA LEU A 277 -38.86 7.06 -6.04
C LEU A 277 -40.01 6.53 -5.18
N LYS A 278 -40.56 5.37 -5.58
CA LYS A 278 -41.57 4.63 -4.79
C LYS A 278 -41.00 4.11 -3.47
N GLU A 279 -39.69 3.88 -3.44
CA GLU A 279 -38.96 3.36 -2.28
C GLU A 279 -38.00 4.41 -1.70
N ARG A 280 -37.53 4.16 -0.48
CA ARG A 280 -36.55 5.07 0.15
C ARG A 280 -35.23 4.98 -0.60
N ALA A 281 -34.90 6.04 -1.33
CA ALA A 281 -33.65 6.19 -2.03
C ALA A 281 -32.44 6.14 -1.10
N PHE A 282 -31.35 5.56 -1.60
CA PHE A 282 -30.06 5.56 -0.93
C PHE A 282 -29.04 6.35 -1.76
N ALA A 283 -28.16 7.06 -1.07
CA ALA A 283 -26.92 7.54 -1.68
C ALA A 283 -25.77 6.70 -1.15
N SER A 284 -24.73 6.55 -1.94
CA SER A 284 -23.47 5.97 -1.47
C SER A 284 -22.43 7.06 -1.30
N GLY A 285 -21.47 6.84 -0.40
CA GLY A 285 -20.38 7.78 -0.27
C GLY A 285 -19.08 7.14 0.20
N LEU A 286 -18.02 7.93 0.11
CA LEU A 286 -16.67 7.52 0.40
C LEU A 286 -15.85 8.73 0.87
N LEU A 287 -15.08 8.53 1.94
CA LEU A 287 -14.01 9.44 2.34
C LEU A 287 -12.72 8.95 1.70
N HIS A 288 -11.96 9.87 1.12
CA HIS A 288 -10.69 9.56 0.46
C HIS A 288 -9.69 10.69 0.63
N GLU A 289 -8.44 10.46 0.23
CA GLU A 289 -7.37 11.44 0.34
C GLU A 289 -7.74 12.74 -0.40
N PRO A 290 -7.50 13.92 0.20
CA PRO A 290 -7.71 15.18 -0.50
C PRO A 290 -6.75 15.32 -1.69
N GLY A 291 -7.24 15.83 -2.82
CA GLY A 291 -6.50 15.92 -4.08
C GLY A 291 -6.49 14.63 -4.91
N SER A 292 -7.02 13.52 -4.39
CA SER A 292 -7.12 12.27 -5.12
C SER A 292 -8.49 12.07 -5.75
N THR A 293 -8.57 11.13 -6.70
CA THR A 293 -9.83 10.57 -7.17
C THR A 293 -10.17 9.30 -6.39
N ALA A 294 -11.45 8.99 -6.26
CA ALA A 294 -11.95 7.78 -5.58
C ALA A 294 -12.98 7.05 -6.44
N ALA A 295 -12.76 7.11 -7.75
CA ALA A 295 -13.66 6.62 -8.76
C ALA A 295 -13.73 5.10 -8.75
N SER A 296 -12.60 4.46 -8.46
CA SER A 296 -12.45 3.00 -8.45
C SER A 296 -12.72 2.39 -7.08
N SER A 297 -12.52 3.17 -6.01
CA SER A 297 -12.65 2.70 -4.63
C SER A 297 -14.09 2.42 -4.22
N ARG A 298 -14.34 1.22 -3.69
CA ARG A 298 -15.70 0.81 -3.29
C ARG A 298 -16.30 1.77 -2.24
N PRO A 299 -17.59 2.16 -2.37
CA PRO A 299 -18.18 3.07 -1.42
C PRO A 299 -18.31 2.39 -0.05
N THR A 300 -17.74 3.01 0.97
CA THR A 300 -17.75 2.48 2.35
C THR A 300 -19.01 2.89 3.11
N MET A 301 -19.71 3.91 2.64
CA MET A 301 -20.87 4.49 3.32
C MET A 301 -22.13 4.38 2.46
N ARG A 302 -23.25 4.09 3.12
CA ARG A 302 -24.59 4.13 2.53
C ARG A 302 -25.51 4.99 3.38
N PHE A 303 -26.10 5.98 2.74
CA PHE A 303 -26.96 6.98 3.34
C PHE A 303 -28.41 6.74 2.96
N ARG A 304 -29.29 6.69 3.96
CA ARG A 304 -30.73 6.54 3.76
C ARG A 304 -31.40 7.90 3.93
N ALA A 305 -32.29 8.23 3.00
CA ALA A 305 -33.02 9.49 3.05
C ALA A 305 -33.80 9.69 4.36
N GLY A 306 -33.80 10.93 4.87
CA GLY A 306 -34.43 11.33 6.13
C GLY A 306 -33.59 11.10 7.38
N ASP A 307 -32.47 10.37 7.29
CA ASP A 307 -31.60 10.13 8.44
C ASP A 307 -30.54 11.24 8.63
N ARG A 308 -30.01 11.31 9.86
CA ARG A 308 -28.89 12.16 10.24
C ARG A 308 -27.69 11.30 10.62
N TYR A 309 -26.53 11.60 10.03
CA TYR A 309 -25.30 10.85 10.22
C TYR A 309 -24.24 11.73 10.88
N ARG A 310 -23.59 11.18 11.91
CA ARG A 310 -22.36 11.74 12.48
C ARG A 310 -21.23 10.76 12.22
N ILE A 311 -20.22 11.22 11.50
CA ILE A 311 -19.10 10.40 11.03
C ILE A 311 -17.84 10.95 11.66
N ALA A 312 -17.13 10.09 12.39
CA ALA A 312 -15.79 10.38 12.88
C ALA A 312 -14.77 9.79 11.92
N ALA A 313 -13.92 10.63 11.33
CA ALA A 313 -12.86 10.23 10.42
C ALA A 313 -11.50 10.26 11.14
N PHE A 314 -10.76 9.17 11.02
CA PHE A 314 -9.41 9.01 11.58
C PHE A 314 -8.41 8.86 10.45
N GLN A 315 -7.37 9.69 10.44
CA GLN A 315 -6.31 9.62 9.43
C GLN A 315 -5.21 8.66 9.87
N SER A 316 -4.84 7.75 8.97
CA SER A 316 -3.61 6.97 9.05
C SER A 316 -2.83 7.15 7.76
N ASP A 317 -1.54 7.42 7.89
CA ASP A 317 -0.61 7.48 6.76
C ASP A 317 0.24 6.20 6.77
N SER A 318 0.51 5.65 5.60
CA SER A 318 1.45 4.55 5.43
C SER A 318 2.55 5.02 4.50
N HIS A 319 3.82 4.77 4.82
CA HIS A 319 4.93 4.99 3.90
C HIS A 319 5.59 3.67 3.55
N SER A 320 5.66 3.36 2.27
CA SER A 320 6.30 2.14 1.76
C SER A 320 7.68 2.43 1.21
N LEU A 321 8.58 1.44 1.27
CA LEU A 321 9.87 1.50 0.60
C LEU A 321 9.74 1.09 -0.88
N PRO A 322 10.47 1.76 -1.80
CA PRO A 322 10.50 1.38 -3.20
C PRO A 322 11.23 0.04 -3.40
N LYS A 323 11.22 -0.48 -4.64
CA LYS A 323 12.07 -1.61 -5.00
C LYS A 323 13.54 -1.30 -4.64
N PRO A 324 14.32 -2.27 -4.12
CA PRO A 324 14.06 -3.72 -4.08
C PRO A 324 13.37 -4.25 -2.79
N TYR A 325 12.91 -3.38 -1.89
CA TYR A 325 12.26 -3.81 -0.65
C TYR A 325 10.91 -4.49 -0.89
N GLU A 326 10.50 -5.35 0.04
CA GLU A 326 9.26 -6.14 -0.03
C GLU A 326 7.99 -5.30 -0.24
N SER A 327 7.95 -4.08 0.30
CA SER A 327 6.78 -3.20 0.17
C SER A 327 6.55 -2.65 -1.25
N GLN A 328 7.57 -2.69 -2.13
CA GLN A 328 7.49 -2.33 -3.55
C GLN A 328 6.66 -1.06 -3.85
N CYS A 329 6.95 0.05 -3.15
CA CYS A 329 6.22 1.31 -3.31
C CYS A 329 6.20 1.77 -4.78
N THR A 330 5.03 2.21 -5.23
CA THR A 330 4.81 2.80 -6.55
C THR A 330 4.58 4.30 -6.40
N ASP A 331 5.28 5.08 -7.22
CA ASP A 331 5.15 6.54 -7.25
C ASP A 331 3.91 6.94 -8.07
N TYR A 332 2.78 7.11 -7.38
CA TYR A 332 1.51 7.48 -8.01
C TYR A 332 1.48 8.92 -8.53
N ASP A 333 2.29 9.82 -7.99
CA ASP A 333 2.38 11.20 -8.50
C ASP A 333 3.00 11.22 -9.89
N ARG A 334 4.09 10.47 -10.05
CA ARG A 334 4.74 10.28 -11.35
C ARG A 334 3.83 9.57 -12.34
N LEU A 335 3.03 8.58 -11.90
CA LEU A 335 2.04 7.94 -12.78
C LEU A 335 0.91 8.89 -13.17
N THR A 336 0.41 9.69 -12.23
CA THR A 336 -0.65 10.67 -12.46
C THR A 336 -0.24 11.66 -13.54
N SER A 337 0.96 12.25 -13.44
CA SER A 337 1.47 13.22 -14.43
C SER A 337 1.59 12.68 -15.85
N ARG A 338 1.74 11.36 -16.01
CA ARG A 338 1.81 10.69 -17.33
C ARG A 338 0.46 10.25 -17.87
N SER A 339 -0.54 10.22 -17.01
CA SER A 339 -1.87 9.73 -17.33
C SER A 339 -2.76 10.83 -17.90
N ALA A 340 -3.89 10.44 -18.50
CA ALA A 340 -4.93 11.39 -18.90
C ALA A 340 -5.73 11.98 -17.71
N TYR A 341 -5.43 11.57 -16.47
CA TYR A 341 -6.06 12.08 -15.25
C TYR A 341 -5.40 13.41 -14.84
N SER A 342 -5.66 14.47 -15.60
CA SER A 342 -4.86 15.70 -15.54
C SER A 342 -5.05 16.57 -14.28
N SER A 343 -5.99 16.25 -13.38
CA SER A 343 -6.32 17.13 -12.25
C SER A 343 -6.33 16.49 -10.87
N ARG A 344 -6.27 15.15 -10.77
CA ARG A 344 -6.38 14.43 -9.49
C ARG A 344 -5.39 13.29 -9.41
N GLN A 345 -4.80 13.12 -8.24
CA GLN A 345 -3.86 12.03 -7.96
C GLN A 345 -4.59 10.68 -8.07
N ILE A 346 -3.97 9.76 -8.80
CA ILE A 346 -4.41 8.36 -8.93
C ILE A 346 -4.08 7.63 -7.63
N GLN A 347 -5.02 6.83 -7.10
CA GLN A 347 -4.72 5.92 -5.99
C GLN A 347 -4.52 4.48 -6.51
N PRO A 348 -4.11 3.51 -5.67
CA PRO A 348 -3.89 2.14 -6.11
C PRO A 348 -5.11 1.51 -6.78
N ASP A 349 -6.31 1.81 -6.28
CA ASP A 349 -7.56 1.29 -6.84
C ASP A 349 -7.77 1.81 -8.27
N GLU A 350 -7.49 3.10 -8.52
CA GLU A 350 -7.55 3.68 -9.87
C GLU A 350 -6.45 3.15 -10.78
N CYS A 351 -5.25 2.92 -10.24
CA CYS A 351 -4.18 2.28 -11.00
C CYS A 351 -4.58 0.85 -11.42
N ALA A 352 -5.21 0.09 -10.51
CA ALA A 352 -5.70 -1.25 -10.78
C ALA A 352 -6.86 -1.24 -11.79
N GLU A 353 -7.85 -0.35 -11.61
CA GLU A 353 -8.96 -0.20 -12.55
C GLU A 353 -8.46 0.24 -13.93
N ARG A 354 -7.46 1.12 -13.98
CA ARG A 354 -6.82 1.54 -15.24
C ARG A 354 -6.11 0.37 -15.91
N CYS A 355 -5.34 -0.41 -15.18
CA CYS A 355 -4.66 -1.60 -15.70
C CYS A 355 -5.67 -2.62 -16.27
N LEU A 356 -6.76 -2.87 -15.54
CA LEU A 356 -7.85 -3.71 -16.02
C LEU A 356 -8.48 -3.14 -17.30
N MET A 357 -8.71 -1.83 -17.35
CA MET A 357 -9.24 -1.15 -18.53
C MET A 357 -8.28 -1.22 -19.73
N ASP A 358 -6.97 -1.07 -19.53
CA ASP A 358 -5.98 -1.17 -20.61
C ASP A 358 -5.95 -2.59 -21.19
N LYS A 359 -5.92 -3.63 -20.33
CA LYS A 359 -6.05 -5.03 -20.77
C LYS A 359 -7.35 -5.28 -21.53
N TRP A 360 -8.44 -4.74 -21.00
CA TRP A 360 -9.75 -4.82 -21.62
C TRP A 360 -9.74 -4.16 -23.00
N PHE A 361 -9.17 -2.96 -23.12
CA PHE A 361 -9.06 -2.24 -24.37
C PHE A 361 -8.18 -2.97 -25.38
N ASP A 362 -7.09 -3.59 -24.94
CA ASP A 362 -6.21 -4.37 -25.80
C ASP A 362 -6.91 -5.58 -26.41
N ALA A 363 -7.75 -6.27 -25.62
CA ALA A 363 -8.54 -7.41 -26.07
C ALA A 363 -9.74 -6.99 -26.94
N CYS A 364 -10.55 -6.03 -26.48
CA CYS A 364 -11.87 -5.74 -27.03
C CYS A 364 -11.92 -4.52 -27.96
N LYS A 365 -10.87 -3.69 -27.98
CA LYS A 365 -10.81 -2.39 -28.68
C LYS A 365 -11.93 -1.40 -28.28
N CYS A 366 -12.48 -1.57 -27.09
CA CYS A 366 -13.52 -0.71 -26.51
C CYS A 366 -13.36 -0.60 -24.98
N ILE A 367 -14.05 0.33 -24.34
CA ILE A 367 -14.00 0.58 -22.90
C ILE A 367 -15.23 -0.02 -22.22
N SER A 368 -15.06 -0.66 -21.06
CA SER A 368 -16.17 -1.15 -20.26
C SER A 368 -17.10 -0.01 -19.80
N LYS A 369 -18.42 -0.24 -19.90
CA LYS A 369 -19.45 0.68 -19.38
C LYS A 369 -19.31 0.93 -17.87
N LEU A 370 -18.72 -0.03 -17.14
CA LEU A 370 -18.55 0.01 -15.69
C LEU A 370 -17.35 0.85 -15.25
N TYR A 371 -16.44 1.19 -16.18
CA TYR A 371 -15.27 1.99 -15.86
C TYR A 371 -15.68 3.38 -15.38
N ALA A 372 -15.25 3.75 -14.17
CA ALA A 372 -15.79 4.93 -13.50
C ALA A 372 -15.40 6.26 -14.19
N MET A 373 -14.23 6.24 -14.84
CA MET A 373 -13.60 7.41 -15.47
C MET A 373 -13.72 7.41 -16.99
N LYS A 374 -14.72 6.69 -17.52
CA LYS A 374 -15.00 6.56 -18.98
C LYS A 374 -15.14 7.89 -19.72
N HIS A 375 -15.60 8.93 -19.03
CA HIS A 375 -15.78 10.28 -19.60
C HIS A 375 -14.46 10.96 -20.02
N LEU A 376 -13.31 10.52 -19.49
CA LEU A 376 -11.98 11.05 -19.85
C LEU A 376 -11.37 10.37 -21.07
N LEU A 377 -11.94 9.25 -21.52
CA LEU A 377 -11.36 8.43 -22.57
C LEU A 377 -12.07 8.64 -23.91
N LYS A 378 -11.29 8.63 -24.99
CA LYS A 378 -11.79 8.83 -26.36
C LYS A 378 -12.20 7.54 -27.07
N ALA A 379 -11.77 6.38 -26.59
CA ALA A 379 -12.04 5.08 -27.23
C ALA A 379 -13.52 4.69 -27.13
N PRO A 380 -14.08 3.92 -28.08
CA PRO A 380 -15.50 3.56 -28.10
C PRO A 380 -15.88 2.71 -26.88
N MET A 381 -17.14 2.74 -26.47
CA MET A 381 -17.64 1.90 -25.37
C MET A 381 -18.10 0.52 -25.85
N CYS A 382 -17.88 -0.52 -25.05
CA CYS A 382 -18.32 -1.87 -25.37
C CYS A 382 -19.82 -2.03 -25.15
N ASP A 383 -20.51 -2.68 -26.08
CA ASP A 383 -21.91 -3.09 -25.85
C ASP A 383 -22.01 -4.21 -24.79
N ILE A 384 -23.21 -4.44 -24.26
CA ILE A 384 -23.48 -5.41 -23.18
C ILE A 384 -23.12 -6.82 -23.61
N PHE A 385 -23.38 -7.19 -24.87
CA PHE A 385 -23.05 -8.51 -25.40
C PHE A 385 -21.53 -8.69 -25.56
N SER A 386 -20.86 -7.70 -26.16
CA SER A 386 -19.39 -7.68 -26.24
C SER A 386 -18.77 -7.72 -24.85
N HIS A 387 -19.37 -7.01 -23.89
CA HIS A 387 -18.90 -7.00 -22.52
C HIS A 387 -19.01 -8.37 -21.85
N MET A 388 -20.11 -9.08 -22.02
CA MET A 388 -20.25 -10.44 -21.46
C MET A 388 -19.29 -11.41 -22.13
N HIS A 389 -19.18 -11.37 -23.47
CA HIS A 389 -18.33 -12.30 -24.22
C HIS A 389 -16.84 -12.20 -23.82
N HIS A 390 -16.32 -10.98 -23.73
CA HIS A 390 -14.91 -10.77 -23.40
C HIS A 390 -14.59 -10.88 -21.91
N ARG A 391 -15.61 -10.79 -21.04
CA ARG A 391 -15.41 -10.99 -19.61
C ARG A 391 -14.86 -12.39 -19.32
N ASP A 392 -15.40 -13.41 -19.98
CA ASP A 392 -14.96 -14.79 -19.80
C ASP A 392 -13.51 -14.99 -20.27
N GLU A 393 -13.09 -14.30 -21.33
CA GLU A 393 -11.70 -14.29 -21.82
C GLU A 393 -10.74 -13.61 -20.82
N ILE A 394 -11.18 -12.58 -20.10
CA ILE A 394 -10.34 -11.87 -19.13
C ILE A 394 -10.24 -12.63 -17.80
N GLU A 395 -11.33 -13.25 -17.33
CA GLU A 395 -11.32 -14.08 -16.12
C GLU A 395 -10.39 -15.30 -16.26
N THR A 396 -10.31 -15.89 -17.47
CA THR A 396 -9.35 -16.97 -17.75
C THR A 396 -7.89 -16.50 -17.68
N MET A 397 -7.58 -15.27 -18.10
CA MET A 397 -6.22 -14.70 -17.98
C MET A 397 -5.76 -14.48 -16.53
N GLU A 398 -6.66 -14.03 -15.64
CA GLU A 398 -6.32 -13.86 -14.22
C GLU A 398 -5.98 -15.19 -13.55
N THR A 399 -6.73 -16.23 -13.88
CA THR A 399 -6.52 -17.58 -13.36
C THR A 399 -5.14 -18.14 -13.74
N ILE A 400 -4.70 -17.88 -14.99
CA ILE A 400 -3.36 -18.29 -15.47
C ILE A 400 -2.25 -17.51 -14.77
N MET A 401 -2.43 -16.21 -14.52
CA MET A 401 -1.44 -15.38 -13.84
C MET A 401 -1.23 -15.81 -12.37
N PHE A 402 -2.30 -16.16 -11.67
CA PHE A 402 -2.23 -16.71 -10.30
C PHE A 402 -1.49 -18.06 -10.25
N ALA A 403 -1.73 -18.94 -11.23
CA ALA A 403 -1.04 -20.23 -11.32
C ALA A 403 0.48 -20.07 -11.50
N ASN A 404 0.91 -19.13 -12.36
CA ASN A 404 2.33 -18.85 -12.59
C ASN A 404 3.03 -18.22 -11.36
N LEU A 405 2.33 -17.37 -10.62
CA LEU A 405 2.85 -16.79 -9.38
C LEU A 405 3.06 -17.86 -8.29
N LEU A 406 2.12 -18.80 -8.17
CA LEU A 406 2.24 -19.94 -7.26
C LEU A 406 3.46 -20.81 -7.61
N LEU A 407 3.65 -21.14 -8.90
CA LEU A 407 4.81 -21.91 -9.37
C LEU A 407 6.16 -21.24 -9.04
N ALA A 408 6.24 -19.92 -9.17
CA ALA A 408 7.47 -19.17 -8.85
C ALA A 408 7.80 -19.18 -7.35
N LEU A 409 6.78 -19.06 -6.48
CA LEU A 409 6.98 -19.10 -5.02
C LEU A 409 7.42 -20.48 -4.52
N PHE A 410 6.89 -21.57 -5.11
CA PHE A 410 7.31 -22.92 -4.76
C PHE A 410 8.77 -23.20 -5.14
N ALA A 411 9.29 -22.60 -6.21
CA ALA A 411 10.67 -22.80 -6.64
C ALA A 411 11.71 -22.18 -5.69
N THR A 412 11.40 -21.02 -5.07
CA THR A 412 12.35 -20.31 -4.19
C THR A 412 12.48 -20.96 -2.82
N ASP A 413 11.41 -21.53 -2.27
CA ASP A 413 11.43 -22.14 -0.94
C ASP A 413 12.21 -23.47 -0.94
N ILE A 414 12.09 -24.27 -2.00
CA ILE A 414 12.81 -25.54 -2.17
C ILE A 414 14.33 -25.33 -2.19
N VAL A 415 14.81 -24.25 -2.83
CA VAL A 415 16.25 -23.93 -2.87
C VAL A 415 16.79 -23.58 -1.49
N SER A 416 16.01 -22.89 -0.65
CA SER A 416 16.44 -22.55 0.72
C SER A 416 16.56 -23.77 1.64
N ILE A 417 15.68 -24.77 1.46
CA ILE A 417 15.69 -26.02 2.23
C ILE A 417 16.90 -26.89 1.81
N LEU A 418 17.26 -26.89 0.53
CA LEU A 418 18.42 -27.63 0.02
C LEU A 418 19.75 -27.04 0.48
N GLU A 419 19.88 -25.71 0.58
CA GLU A 419 21.11 -25.05 1.08
C GLU A 419 21.46 -25.46 2.52
N GLY A 420 20.45 -25.62 3.39
CA GLY A 420 20.65 -26.02 4.78
C GLY A 420 21.18 -27.45 4.95
N HIS A 421 20.79 -28.37 4.06
CA HIS A 421 21.26 -29.75 4.11
C HIS A 421 22.67 -29.92 3.51
N ILE A 422 22.98 -29.22 2.42
CA ILE A 422 24.31 -29.29 1.80
C ILE A 422 25.40 -28.78 2.76
N GLY A 423 25.13 -27.73 3.53
CA GLY A 423 26.05 -27.22 4.55
C GLY A 423 26.35 -28.21 5.69
N LEU A 424 25.34 -28.97 6.13
CA LEU A 424 25.50 -29.98 7.18
C LEU A 424 26.36 -31.16 6.69
N TRP A 425 26.12 -31.62 5.46
CA TRP A 425 26.88 -32.72 4.86
C TRP A 425 28.35 -32.35 4.63
N LEU A 426 28.64 -31.14 4.17
CA LEU A 426 30.02 -30.63 4.04
C LEU A 426 30.74 -30.57 5.40
N GLY A 427 30.05 -30.18 6.47
CA GLY A 427 30.61 -30.17 7.83
C GLY A 427 30.98 -31.58 8.33
N VAL A 428 30.13 -32.57 8.10
CA VAL A 428 30.39 -33.98 8.49
C VAL A 428 31.52 -34.59 7.66
N SER A 429 31.57 -34.31 6.35
CA SER A 429 32.65 -34.81 5.49
C SER A 429 34.03 -34.26 5.89
N ILE A 430 34.11 -33.00 6.33
CA ILE A 430 35.37 -32.42 6.81
C ILE A 430 35.82 -33.10 8.12
N LEU A 431 34.89 -33.41 9.04
CA LEU A 431 35.21 -34.11 10.29
C LEU A 431 35.70 -35.54 10.05
N GLU A 432 35.14 -36.27 9.08
CA GLU A 432 35.61 -37.61 8.72
C GLU A 432 37.01 -37.62 8.07
N VAL A 433 37.30 -36.62 7.23
CA VAL A 433 38.64 -36.46 6.64
C VAL A 433 39.67 -36.20 7.74
N VAL A 434 39.35 -35.32 8.70
CA VAL A 434 40.24 -35.04 9.84
C VAL A 434 40.43 -36.27 10.73
N SER A 435 39.36 -37.03 11.00
CA SER A 435 39.43 -38.29 11.75
C SER A 435 40.31 -39.33 11.05
N SER A 436 40.22 -39.41 9.72
CA SER A 436 41.02 -40.34 8.90
C SER A 436 42.49 -39.96 8.88
N ILE A 437 42.81 -38.66 8.81
CA ILE A 437 44.18 -38.15 8.91
C ILE A 437 44.79 -38.47 10.28
N ILE A 438 44.02 -38.33 11.37
CA ILE A 438 44.45 -38.66 12.73
C ILE A 438 44.75 -40.16 12.84
N LYS A 439 43.84 -41.03 12.35
CA LYS A 439 44.05 -42.48 12.34
C LYS A 439 45.30 -42.88 11.55
N TYR A 440 45.48 -42.29 10.36
CA TYR A 440 46.66 -42.54 9.53
C TYR A 440 47.96 -42.20 10.26
N TRP A 441 48.01 -41.03 10.92
CA TRP A 441 49.16 -40.61 11.72
C TRP A 441 49.43 -41.53 12.93
N THR A 442 48.38 -41.98 13.63
CA THR A 442 48.54 -42.90 14.76
C THR A 442 49.00 -44.31 14.33
N SER A 443 48.64 -44.74 13.12
CA SER A 443 49.07 -46.02 12.55
C SER A 443 50.53 -45.94 12.07
N PHE A 444 50.92 -44.84 11.45
CA PHE A 444 52.29 -44.63 10.98
C PHE A 444 53.30 -44.62 12.15
N GLY A 445 52.92 -44.06 13.30
CA GLY A 445 53.76 -44.05 14.49
C GLY A 445 54.02 -45.43 15.12
N ARG A 446 53.15 -46.44 14.88
CA ARG A 446 53.34 -47.81 15.39
C ARG A 446 54.20 -48.70 14.48
N SER A 447 54.46 -48.27 13.23
CA SER A 447 55.30 -49.00 12.28
C SER A 447 56.79 -48.64 12.38
N LEU A 448 57.13 -47.61 13.17
CA LEU A 448 58.49 -47.08 13.36
C LEU A 448 59.07 -47.39 14.74
N SER A 449 58.36 -48.18 15.54
CA SER A 449 58.84 -48.86 16.76
C SER A 449 58.97 -50.34 16.46
#